data_AF-A0A2V5LB00-F1
#
_entry.id   AF-A0A2V5LB00-F1
#
_cell.length_a   1.000
_cell.length_b   1.000
_cell.length_c   1.000
_cell.angle_alpha   90.00
_cell.angle_beta   90.00
_cell.angle_gamma   90.00
#
_symmetry.space_group_name_H-M   'P 1'
#
loop_
_entity.id
_entity.type
_entity.pdbx_description
1 polymer ?
#
loop_
_entity_poly.entity_id
_entity_poly.type
_entity_poly.pdbx_seq_one_letter_code
_entity_poly.pdbx_strand_id
1 'polypeptide(L)'
;NSIEEMAAAAQELGLEYLGIADHSRSSIQAHGIDEPKLRAQIGTIRKLNKKLSGFRIFAGVECDILRDGSLDLPDEVLSQLDYVIVSVHSVFNLNEQAMTQRVIRAMENPLVTMLAHPTGRLLLKREPYQIDIPAILDAAARTGTWIELNSAPKRLDLDWRWWPLAKQKGVKCVINPDAHRTERLQDLWFGIGIARKGWLTKEDVVNCLPLGKIEAALRVKRQRVE
;
A
#
# COMPACT_ATOMS: atom_id res chain seq x y z
N ASN A 1 1.49 16.61 8.79
CA ASN A 1 1.80 16.13 10.15
C ASN A 1 3.21 15.58 10.19
N SER A 2 3.89 15.61 11.33
CA SER A 2 5.13 14.87 11.53
C SER A 2 4.87 13.37 11.73
N ILE A 3 5.91 12.54 11.68
CA ILE A 3 5.80 11.09 11.95
C ILE A 3 5.36 10.85 13.39
N GLU A 4 5.85 11.67 14.33
CA GLU A 4 5.49 11.62 15.74
C GLU A 4 4.01 11.94 15.97
N GLU A 5 3.49 12.97 15.30
CA GLU A 5 2.05 13.32 15.36
C GLU A 5 1.18 12.19 14.81
N MET A 6 1.58 11.59 13.68
CA MET A 6 0.86 10.45 13.08
C MET A 6 0.90 9.23 13.98
N ALA A 7 2.05 8.92 14.59
CA ALA A 7 2.20 7.81 15.52
C ALA A 7 1.36 8.00 16.78
N ALA A 8 1.38 9.20 17.37
CA ALA A 8 0.57 9.52 18.55
C ALA A 8 -0.93 9.34 18.26
N ALA A 9 -1.43 9.89 17.15
CA ALA A 9 -2.82 9.74 16.74
C ALA A 9 -3.20 8.27 16.46
N ALA A 10 -2.31 7.49 15.85
CA ALA A 10 -2.53 6.05 15.64
C ALA A 10 -2.62 5.28 16.97
N GLN A 11 -1.80 5.64 17.96
CA GLN A 11 -1.86 5.06 19.30
C GLN A 11 -3.16 5.44 20.04
N GLU A 12 -3.62 6.69 19.90
CA GLU A 12 -4.91 7.14 20.46
C GLU A 12 -6.11 6.38 19.88
N LEU A 13 -6.02 5.97 18.61
CA LEU A 13 -7.00 5.10 17.95
C LEU A 13 -6.90 3.63 18.39
N GLY A 14 -5.92 3.27 19.22
CA GLY A 14 -5.70 1.90 19.71
C GLY A 14 -5.03 0.98 18.69
N LEU A 15 -4.37 1.52 17.67
CA LEU A 15 -3.60 0.71 16.73
C LEU A 15 -2.31 0.20 17.38
N GLU A 16 -1.89 -1.02 17.06
CA GLU A 16 -0.62 -1.60 17.51
C GLU A 16 0.58 -1.13 16.68
N TYR A 17 0.31 -0.62 15.47
CA TYR A 17 1.34 -0.18 14.55
C TYR A 17 0.82 0.82 13.52
N LEU A 18 1.76 1.54 12.90
CA LEU A 18 1.51 2.47 11.81
C LEU A 18 2.55 2.25 10.70
N GLY A 19 2.08 2.12 9.46
CA GLY A 19 2.95 2.18 8.29
C GLY A 19 3.03 3.59 7.74
N ILE A 20 4.24 4.12 7.59
CA ILE A 20 4.48 5.38 6.87
C ILE A 20 4.88 5.07 5.43
N ALA A 21 4.20 5.66 4.46
CA ALA A 21 4.45 5.44 3.03
C ALA A 21 4.31 6.77 2.26
N ASP A 22 5.26 7.69 2.43
CA ASP A 22 5.29 8.90 1.61
C ASP A 22 5.53 8.56 0.14
N HIS A 23 5.07 9.43 -0.76
CA HIS A 23 5.22 9.23 -2.21
C HIS A 23 6.68 9.34 -2.68
N SER A 24 7.05 8.58 -3.71
CA SER A 24 8.33 8.74 -4.40
C SER A 24 8.40 9.97 -5.30
N ARG A 25 9.61 10.29 -5.77
CA ARG A 25 9.99 11.53 -6.47
C ARG A 25 9.06 11.91 -7.63
N SER A 26 8.57 10.98 -8.44
CA SER A 26 7.75 11.30 -9.61
C SER A 26 6.37 11.88 -9.27
N SER A 27 5.90 11.73 -8.02
CA SER A 27 4.67 12.35 -7.53
C SER A 27 4.90 13.81 -7.12
N ILE A 28 5.22 14.66 -8.09
CA ILE A 28 5.51 16.10 -7.88
C ILE A 28 4.33 16.80 -7.19
N GLN A 29 3.10 16.44 -7.56
CA GLN A 29 1.88 17.04 -6.99
C GLN A 29 1.69 16.70 -5.50
N ALA A 30 2.32 15.63 -5.02
CA ALA A 30 2.25 15.20 -3.63
C ALA A 30 3.55 15.47 -2.85
N HIS A 31 4.45 16.31 -3.38
CA HIS A 31 5.75 16.62 -2.78
C HIS A 31 6.62 15.37 -2.53
N GLY A 32 6.62 14.44 -3.49
CA GLY A 32 7.37 13.19 -3.41
C GLY A 32 8.82 13.33 -2.94
N ILE A 33 9.27 12.37 -2.16
CA ILE A 33 10.61 12.37 -1.55
C ILE A 33 11.62 11.64 -2.44
N ASP A 34 12.85 12.15 -2.43
CA ASP A 34 14.00 11.53 -3.10
C ASP A 34 14.70 10.53 -2.16
N GLU A 35 15.69 9.80 -2.70
CA GLU A 35 16.41 8.77 -1.95
C GLU A 35 17.06 9.29 -0.66
N PRO A 36 17.76 10.45 -0.65
CA PRO A 36 18.33 11.00 0.58
C PRO A 36 17.27 11.29 1.65
N LYS A 37 16.12 11.88 1.28
CA LYS A 37 15.03 12.14 2.22
C LYS A 37 14.40 10.85 2.73
N LEU A 38 14.19 9.86 1.87
CA LEU A 38 13.67 8.55 2.28
C LEU A 38 14.62 7.84 3.25
N ARG A 39 15.94 7.88 3.01
CA ARG A 39 16.94 7.35 3.95
C ARG A 39 16.93 8.10 5.29
N ALA A 40 16.76 9.42 5.27
CA ALA A 40 16.61 10.21 6.48
C ALA A 40 15.34 9.82 7.26
N GLN A 41 14.22 9.64 6.58
CA GLN A 41 12.96 9.17 7.15
C GLN A 41 13.09 7.79 7.80
N ILE A 42 13.71 6.82 7.12
CA ILE A 42 14.01 5.50 7.69
C ILE A 42 14.81 5.67 8.99
N GLY A 43 15.82 6.55 8.99
CA GLY A 43 16.62 6.88 10.17
C GLY A 43 15.79 7.44 11.32
N THR A 44 14.88 8.37 11.03
CA THR A 44 13.94 8.96 12.00
C THR A 44 13.03 7.89 12.59
N ILE A 45 12.39 7.06 11.75
CA ILE A 45 11.51 5.97 12.19
C ILE A 45 12.27 4.98 13.09
N ARG A 46 13.49 4.59 12.70
CA ARG A 46 14.35 3.71 13.52
C ARG A 46 14.70 4.32 14.87
N LYS A 47 14.93 5.63 14.95
CA LYS A 47 15.18 6.34 16.22
C LYS A 47 13.92 6.42 17.09
N LEU A 48 12.76 6.68 16.50
CA LEU A 48 11.48 6.72 17.22
C LEU A 48 11.12 5.34 17.79
N ASN A 49 11.25 4.29 16.99
CA ASN A 49 10.99 2.92 17.44
C ASN A 49 11.83 2.46 18.64
N LYS A 50 13.01 3.07 18.90
CA LYS A 50 13.79 2.78 20.11
C LYS A 50 13.15 3.32 21.39
N LYS A 51 12.24 4.29 21.27
CA LYS A 51 11.55 4.97 22.38
C LYS A 51 10.12 4.46 22.58
N LEU A 52 9.56 3.77 21.59
CA LEU A 52 8.20 3.26 21.61
C LEU A 52 8.18 1.86 22.21
N SER A 53 7.17 1.58 23.03
CA SER A 53 6.93 0.28 23.65
C SER A 53 5.49 -0.15 23.36
N GLY A 54 5.30 -1.39 22.89
CA GLY A 54 3.97 -1.90 22.51
C GLY A 54 3.37 -1.26 21.25
N PHE A 55 4.13 -0.41 20.54
CA PHE A 55 3.73 0.20 19.28
C PHE A 55 4.91 0.22 18.31
N ARG A 56 4.65 0.03 17.02
CA ARG A 56 5.68 0.00 15.98
C ARG A 56 5.34 0.91 14.81
N ILE A 57 6.32 1.68 14.36
CA ILE A 57 6.25 2.41 13.10
C ILE A 57 7.02 1.61 12.04
N PHE A 58 6.38 1.28 10.93
CA PHE A 58 7.01 0.65 9.77
C PHE A 58 7.43 1.71 8.75
N ALA A 59 8.67 1.64 8.29
CA ALA A 59 9.19 2.52 7.24
C ALA A 59 8.89 1.91 5.87
N GLY A 60 7.97 2.51 5.12
CA GLY A 60 7.66 2.14 3.75
C GLY A 60 7.71 3.34 2.81
N VAL A 61 7.25 3.11 1.58
CA VAL A 61 7.12 4.13 0.54
C VAL A 61 5.94 3.76 -0.35
N GLU A 62 5.28 4.75 -0.91
CA GLU A 62 4.43 4.58 -2.09
C GLU A 62 5.25 4.93 -3.34
N CYS A 63 5.80 3.90 -3.96
CA CYS A 63 6.65 4.02 -5.13
C CYS A 63 5.82 4.03 -6.41
N ASP A 64 6.02 5.06 -7.21
CA ASP A 64 5.35 5.18 -8.50
C ASP A 64 5.77 4.08 -9.48
N ILE A 65 4.76 3.55 -10.17
CA ILE A 65 4.97 2.68 -11.34
C ILE A 65 5.16 3.59 -12.55
N LEU A 66 6.34 3.57 -13.17
CA LEU A 66 6.64 4.33 -14.37
C LEU A 66 5.90 3.76 -15.60
N ARG A 67 5.90 4.51 -16.71
CA ARG A 67 5.12 4.17 -17.92
C ARG A 67 5.40 2.75 -18.43
N ASP A 68 6.63 2.29 -18.33
CA ASP A 68 7.10 0.99 -18.79
C ASP A 68 6.94 -0.13 -17.74
N GLY A 69 6.42 0.18 -16.55
CA GLY A 69 6.24 -0.76 -15.44
C GLY A 69 7.45 -0.89 -14.52
N SER A 70 8.55 -0.16 -14.78
CA SER A 70 9.64 -0.01 -13.80
C SER A 70 9.21 0.86 -12.61
N LEU A 71 9.98 0.81 -11.52
CA LEU A 71 9.72 1.56 -10.29
C LEU A 71 10.53 2.86 -10.27
N ASP A 72 9.96 3.91 -9.69
CA ASP A 72 10.57 5.24 -9.58
C ASP A 72 11.78 5.32 -8.61
N LEU A 73 12.03 4.24 -7.84
CA LEU A 73 13.18 4.13 -6.94
C LEU A 73 13.98 2.84 -7.23
N PRO A 74 15.32 2.87 -7.08
CA PRO A 74 16.15 1.70 -7.31
C PRO A 74 15.97 0.66 -6.19
N ASP A 75 16.15 -0.62 -6.55
CA ASP A 75 16.03 -1.77 -5.63
C ASP A 75 16.94 -1.64 -4.39
N GLU A 76 18.12 -1.02 -4.54
CA GLU A 76 19.04 -0.76 -3.43
C GLU A 76 18.40 0.09 -2.32
N VAL A 77 17.56 1.05 -2.69
CA VAL A 77 16.83 1.90 -1.74
C VAL A 77 15.61 1.15 -1.20
N LEU A 78 14.84 0.53 -2.10
CA LEU A 78 13.62 -0.21 -1.75
C LEU A 78 13.90 -1.35 -0.75
N SER A 79 15.03 -2.04 -0.88
CA SER A 79 15.45 -3.13 0.00
C SER A 79 15.70 -2.72 1.46
N GLN A 80 15.78 -1.42 1.76
CA GLN A 80 16.03 -0.90 3.11
C GLN A 80 14.75 -0.65 3.91
N LEU A 81 13.59 -0.70 3.23
CA LEU A 81 12.27 -0.47 3.78
C LEU A 81 11.72 -1.73 4.44
N ASP A 82 10.75 -1.54 5.35
CA ASP A 82 9.97 -2.64 5.92
C ASP A 82 8.94 -3.17 4.91
N TYR A 83 8.43 -2.30 4.02
CA TYR A 83 7.50 -2.65 2.95
C TYR A 83 7.54 -1.65 1.78
N VAL A 84 7.10 -2.09 0.61
CA VAL A 84 6.97 -1.25 -0.60
C VAL A 84 5.55 -1.33 -1.13
N ILE A 85 4.90 -0.18 -1.23
CA ILE A 85 3.63 0.00 -1.95
C ILE A 85 3.97 0.47 -3.36
N VAL A 86 3.24 -0.04 -4.36
CA VAL A 86 3.32 0.49 -5.73
C VAL A 86 1.96 0.97 -6.21
N SER A 87 1.99 1.99 -7.07
CA SER A 87 0.78 2.70 -7.51
C SER A 87 0.97 3.39 -8.86
N VAL A 88 -0.13 3.61 -9.59
CA VAL A 88 -0.13 4.43 -10.81
C VAL A 88 -0.65 5.83 -10.49
N HIS A 89 0.20 6.86 -10.68
CA HIS A 89 -0.20 8.27 -10.56
C HIS A 89 -0.12 9.08 -11.86
N SER A 90 0.33 8.46 -12.95
CA SER A 90 0.51 9.14 -14.24
C SER A 90 0.17 8.22 -15.41
N VAL A 91 -0.05 8.82 -16.59
CA VAL A 91 -0.33 8.10 -17.84
C VAL A 91 -1.55 7.18 -17.72
N PHE A 92 -2.69 7.75 -17.30
CA PHE A 92 -3.95 7.01 -17.09
C PHE A 92 -4.67 6.60 -18.38
N ASN A 93 -4.18 7.04 -19.54
CA ASN A 93 -4.83 6.87 -20.85
C ASN A 93 -4.23 5.74 -21.70
N LEU A 94 -3.47 4.81 -21.09
CA LEU A 94 -3.07 3.59 -21.77
C LEU A 94 -4.31 2.72 -22.04
N ASN A 95 -4.26 1.92 -23.11
CA ASN A 95 -5.27 0.88 -23.30
C ASN A 95 -5.17 -0.20 -22.20
N GLU A 96 -6.25 -0.96 -22.02
CA GLU A 96 -6.36 -1.98 -20.97
C GLU A 96 -5.17 -2.96 -20.93
N GLN A 97 -4.76 -3.49 -22.09
CA GLN A 97 -3.65 -4.44 -22.17
C GLN A 97 -2.33 -3.82 -21.70
N ALA A 98 -2.01 -2.62 -22.18
CA ALA A 98 -0.78 -1.93 -21.82
C ALA A 98 -0.74 -1.50 -20.35
N MET A 99 -1.86 -1.01 -19.81
CA MET A 99 -1.97 -0.67 -18.39
C MET A 99 -1.82 -1.91 -17.51
N THR A 100 -2.49 -3.00 -17.87
CA THR A 100 -2.42 -4.27 -17.14
C THR A 100 -0.99 -4.79 -17.11
N GLN A 101 -0.28 -4.81 -18.25
CA GLN A 101 1.12 -5.26 -18.30
C GLN A 101 2.07 -4.35 -17.51
N ARG A 102 1.85 -3.03 -17.56
CA ARG A 102 2.61 -2.06 -16.77
C ARG A 102 2.50 -2.37 -15.27
N VAL A 103 1.30 -2.63 -14.77
CA VAL A 103 1.07 -2.93 -13.35
C VAL A 103 1.62 -4.31 -12.98
N ILE A 104 1.39 -5.34 -13.80
CA ILE A 104 1.91 -6.70 -13.55
C ILE A 104 3.43 -6.69 -13.47
N ARG A 105 4.12 -5.99 -14.38
CA ARG A 105 5.59 -5.88 -14.35
C ARG A 105 6.10 -5.28 -13.05
N ALA A 106 5.43 -4.27 -12.52
CA ALA A 106 5.79 -3.71 -11.21
C ALA A 106 5.59 -4.74 -10.08
N MET A 107 4.49 -5.51 -10.12
CA MET A 107 4.21 -6.55 -9.13
C MET A 107 5.19 -7.73 -9.17
N GLU A 108 5.88 -7.94 -10.28
CA GLU A 108 6.94 -8.96 -10.43
C GLU A 108 8.25 -8.58 -9.73
N ASN A 109 8.44 -7.31 -9.35
CA ASN A 109 9.57 -6.93 -8.53
C ASN A 109 9.43 -7.56 -7.12
N PRO A 110 10.41 -8.36 -6.66
CA PRO A 110 10.28 -9.15 -5.43
C PRO A 110 10.25 -8.31 -4.15
N LEU A 111 10.65 -7.03 -4.22
CA LEU A 111 10.55 -6.08 -3.10
C LEU A 111 9.13 -5.53 -2.91
N VAL A 112 8.26 -5.66 -3.92
CA VAL A 112 6.90 -5.14 -3.86
C VAL A 112 6.05 -5.94 -2.89
N THR A 113 5.51 -5.23 -1.89
CA THR A 113 4.67 -5.83 -0.86
C THR A 113 3.20 -5.79 -1.27
N MET A 114 2.72 -4.63 -1.72
CA MET A 114 1.31 -4.42 -2.07
C MET A 114 1.10 -3.43 -3.22
N LEU A 115 -0.03 -3.56 -3.92
CA LEU A 115 -0.51 -2.63 -4.94
C LEU A 115 -1.60 -1.71 -4.34
N ALA A 116 -1.35 -0.40 -4.33
CA ALA A 116 -2.29 0.61 -3.83
C ALA A 116 -3.33 1.01 -4.88
N HIS A 117 -4.57 1.26 -4.40
CA HIS A 117 -5.72 1.76 -5.17
C HIS A 117 -5.66 1.42 -6.68
N PRO A 118 -5.87 0.13 -7.03
CA PRO A 118 -5.47 -0.44 -8.32
C PRO A 118 -6.15 0.15 -9.56
N THR A 119 -7.25 0.88 -9.40
CA THR A 119 -7.98 1.47 -10.53
C THR A 119 -7.68 2.96 -10.71
N GLY A 120 -7.03 3.58 -9.72
CA GLY A 120 -6.76 5.01 -9.68
C GLY A 120 -8.01 5.89 -9.67
N ARG A 121 -9.19 5.32 -9.43
CA ARG A 121 -10.45 6.08 -9.42
C ARG A 121 -10.47 7.14 -8.34
N LEU A 122 -11.21 8.21 -8.60
CA LEU A 122 -11.63 9.18 -7.61
C LEU A 122 -13.14 9.35 -7.75
N LEU A 123 -13.90 8.90 -6.76
CA LEU A 123 -15.36 8.99 -6.75
C LEU A 123 -15.79 10.44 -7.02
N LEU A 124 -16.76 10.60 -7.93
CA LEU A 124 -17.30 11.89 -8.38
C LEU A 124 -16.30 12.80 -9.13
N LYS A 125 -15.09 12.33 -9.47
CA LYS A 125 -14.06 13.15 -10.13
C LYS A 125 -13.31 12.48 -11.28
N ARG A 126 -12.98 11.20 -11.15
CA ARG A 126 -12.18 10.45 -12.12
C ARG A 126 -12.61 8.99 -12.15
N GLU A 127 -13.08 8.55 -13.31
CA GLU A 127 -13.34 7.14 -13.58
C GLU A 127 -12.05 6.30 -13.48
N PRO A 128 -12.16 4.99 -13.19
CA PRO A 128 -11.06 4.03 -13.35
C PRO A 128 -10.34 4.19 -14.69
N TYR A 129 -9.01 4.08 -14.70
CA TYR A 129 -8.32 3.80 -15.96
C TYR A 129 -8.64 2.37 -16.44
N GLN A 130 -8.45 2.10 -17.73
CA GLN A 130 -8.68 0.77 -18.28
C GLN A 130 -7.64 -0.22 -17.72
N ILE A 131 -8.08 -1.22 -16.96
CA ILE A 131 -7.23 -2.25 -16.36
C ILE A 131 -8.02 -3.54 -16.14
N ASP A 132 -7.43 -4.67 -16.49
CA ASP A 132 -8.02 -6.00 -16.30
C ASP A 132 -7.77 -6.46 -14.85
N ILE A 133 -8.76 -6.21 -13.97
CA ILE A 133 -8.67 -6.57 -12.56
C ILE A 133 -8.51 -8.10 -12.36
N PRO A 134 -9.24 -8.99 -13.04
CA PRO A 134 -8.96 -10.43 -13.00
C PRO A 134 -7.48 -10.78 -13.22
N ALA A 135 -6.84 -10.21 -14.25
CA ALA A 135 -5.43 -10.44 -14.54
C ALA A 135 -4.51 -9.89 -13.42
N ILE A 136 -4.84 -8.73 -12.85
CA ILE A 136 -4.12 -8.18 -11.68
C ILE A 136 -4.23 -9.11 -10.48
N LEU A 137 -5.41 -9.68 -10.21
CA LEU A 137 -5.60 -10.62 -9.10
C LEU A 137 -4.85 -11.94 -9.32
N ASP A 138 -4.77 -12.42 -10.57
CA ASP A 138 -3.94 -13.57 -10.92
C ASP A 138 -2.44 -13.29 -10.71
N ALA A 139 -1.97 -12.12 -11.12
CA ALA A 139 -0.60 -11.70 -10.84
C ALA A 139 -0.33 -11.59 -9.33
N ALA A 140 -1.26 -11.01 -8.57
CA ALA A 140 -1.16 -10.87 -7.12
C ALA A 140 -1.06 -12.23 -6.41
N ALA A 141 -1.84 -13.22 -6.85
CA ALA A 141 -1.76 -14.58 -6.32
C ALA A 141 -0.39 -15.22 -6.62
N ARG A 142 0.11 -15.06 -7.85
CA ARG A 142 1.41 -15.61 -8.31
C ARG A 142 2.61 -14.98 -7.58
N THR A 143 2.64 -13.67 -7.47
CA THR A 143 3.76 -12.93 -6.83
C THR A 143 3.59 -12.86 -5.30
N GLY A 144 2.40 -13.20 -4.82
CA GLY A 144 1.94 -13.01 -3.45
C GLY A 144 1.71 -11.55 -3.08
N THR A 145 1.75 -10.59 -4.02
CA THR A 145 1.51 -9.16 -3.77
C THR A 145 0.14 -8.95 -3.14
N TRP A 146 0.07 -8.22 -2.04
CA TRP A 146 -1.20 -7.90 -1.40
C TRP A 146 -1.91 -6.78 -2.18
N ILE A 147 -3.24 -6.72 -2.09
CA ILE A 147 -4.03 -5.67 -2.75
C ILE A 147 -4.61 -4.75 -1.71
N GLU A 148 -4.47 -3.45 -1.93
CA GLU A 148 -5.05 -2.43 -1.07
C GLU A 148 -6.57 -2.33 -1.26
N LEU A 149 -7.27 -2.23 -0.14
CA LEU A 149 -8.56 -1.56 -0.02
C LEU A 149 -8.33 -0.17 0.56
N ASN A 150 -8.24 0.82 -0.31
CA ASN A 150 -8.04 2.19 0.08
C ASN A 150 -9.33 2.75 0.67
N SER A 151 -9.31 3.05 1.96
CA SER A 151 -10.49 3.45 2.72
C SER A 151 -10.74 4.96 2.69
N ALA A 152 -9.93 5.75 1.98
CA ALA A 152 -10.25 7.15 1.75
C ALA A 152 -11.64 7.25 1.06
N PRO A 153 -12.58 8.04 1.58
CA PRO A 153 -13.94 8.18 1.03
C PRO A 153 -13.99 8.64 -0.43
N LYS A 154 -12.92 9.31 -0.89
CA LYS A 154 -12.78 9.74 -2.29
C LYS A 154 -12.37 8.59 -3.23
N ARG A 155 -11.92 7.43 -2.72
CA ARG A 155 -11.40 6.30 -3.50
C ARG A 155 -12.25 5.03 -3.33
N LEU A 156 -12.26 4.47 -2.12
CA LEU A 156 -12.85 3.15 -1.81
C LEU A 156 -12.40 2.06 -2.78
N ASP A 157 -11.09 1.96 -3.04
CA ASP A 157 -10.50 1.19 -4.15
C ASP A 157 -9.45 0.19 -3.63
N LEU A 158 -9.53 -1.13 -3.84
CA LEU A 158 -10.36 -1.85 -4.82
C LEU A 158 -11.86 -1.92 -4.49
N ASP A 159 -12.69 -1.85 -5.54
CA ASP A 159 -14.15 -1.98 -5.41
C ASP A 159 -14.57 -3.32 -4.76
N TRP A 160 -15.57 -3.27 -3.89
CA TRP A 160 -15.99 -4.42 -3.08
C TRP A 160 -16.39 -5.66 -3.89
N ARG A 161 -16.82 -5.46 -5.14
CA ARG A 161 -17.28 -6.53 -6.04
C ARG A 161 -16.16 -7.48 -6.44
N TRP A 162 -14.90 -7.05 -6.34
CA TRP A 162 -13.74 -7.87 -6.71
C TRP A 162 -13.21 -8.74 -5.56
N TRP A 163 -13.57 -8.43 -4.30
CA TRP A 163 -13.05 -9.17 -3.14
C TRP A 163 -13.46 -10.66 -3.08
N PRO A 164 -14.66 -11.08 -3.52
CA PRO A 164 -14.98 -12.51 -3.63
C PRO A 164 -13.99 -13.26 -4.55
N LEU A 165 -13.65 -12.68 -5.71
CA LEU A 165 -12.68 -13.27 -6.63
C LEU A 165 -11.25 -13.23 -6.06
N ALA A 166 -10.84 -12.11 -5.47
CA ALA A 166 -9.54 -11.97 -4.82
C ALA A 166 -9.35 -13.03 -3.73
N LYS A 167 -10.37 -13.22 -2.89
CA LYS A 167 -10.41 -14.24 -1.83
C LYS A 167 -10.33 -15.65 -2.39
N GLN A 168 -11.08 -15.96 -3.45
CA GLN A 168 -11.01 -17.27 -4.13
C GLN A 168 -9.59 -17.59 -4.62
N LYS A 169 -8.86 -16.57 -5.09
CA LYS A 169 -7.47 -16.70 -5.54
C LYS A 169 -6.44 -16.66 -4.40
N GLY A 170 -6.88 -16.52 -3.14
CA GLY A 170 -6.00 -16.43 -1.97
C GLY A 170 -5.27 -15.09 -1.82
N VAL A 171 -5.67 -14.06 -2.57
CA VAL A 171 -5.08 -12.72 -2.50
C VAL A 171 -5.48 -12.06 -1.19
N LYS A 172 -4.49 -11.51 -0.47
CA LYS A 172 -4.71 -10.81 0.80
C LYS A 172 -5.07 -9.34 0.58
N CYS A 173 -5.98 -8.86 1.43
CA CYS A 173 -6.41 -7.47 1.49
C CYS A 173 -5.58 -6.68 2.51
N VAL A 174 -5.27 -5.42 2.19
CA VAL A 174 -4.71 -4.44 3.12
C VAL A 174 -5.62 -3.22 3.16
N ILE A 175 -6.26 -2.94 4.30
CA ILE A 175 -7.13 -1.77 4.45
C ILE A 175 -6.29 -0.57 4.90
N ASN A 176 -6.15 0.43 4.03
CA ASN A 176 -5.29 1.58 4.28
C ASN A 176 -6.08 2.89 4.14
N PRO A 177 -5.92 3.87 5.06
CA PRO A 177 -6.68 5.12 5.03
C PRO A 177 -6.16 6.17 4.04
N ASP A 178 -4.96 6.02 3.48
CA ASP A 178 -4.33 7.05 2.63
C ASP A 178 -4.33 8.43 3.34
N ALA A 179 -3.98 8.37 4.63
CA ALA A 179 -4.16 9.46 5.57
C ALA A 179 -3.04 10.50 5.41
N HIS A 180 -3.38 11.62 4.77
CA HIS A 180 -2.51 12.79 4.65
C HIS A 180 -2.56 13.73 5.87
N ARG A 181 -3.46 13.44 6.82
CA ARG A 181 -3.58 14.10 8.12
C ARG A 181 -4.01 13.10 9.19
N THR A 182 -3.69 13.38 10.45
CA THR A 182 -4.02 12.50 11.59
C THR A 182 -5.51 12.16 11.66
N GLU A 183 -6.40 13.11 11.39
CA GLU A 183 -7.86 12.91 11.45
C GLU A 183 -8.38 11.98 10.36
N ARG A 184 -7.55 11.62 9.36
CA ARG A 184 -7.90 10.69 8.29
C ARG A 184 -7.55 9.24 8.64
N LEU A 185 -6.78 8.98 9.70
CA LEU A 185 -6.50 7.60 10.15
C LEU A 185 -7.79 6.83 10.48
N GLN A 186 -8.79 7.52 11.02
CA GLN A 186 -10.11 6.93 11.33
C GLN A 186 -10.91 6.50 10.08
N ASP A 187 -10.50 6.90 8.86
CA ASP A 187 -11.15 6.48 7.62
C ASP A 187 -11.10 4.96 7.42
N LEU A 188 -10.27 4.24 8.19
CA LEU A 188 -10.31 2.78 8.30
C LEU A 188 -11.73 2.24 8.50
N TRP A 189 -12.59 3.00 9.21
CA TRP A 189 -14.00 2.68 9.40
C TRP A 189 -14.74 2.40 8.07
N PHE A 190 -14.53 3.25 7.05
CA PHE A 190 -15.15 3.05 5.74
C PHE A 190 -14.62 1.79 5.06
N GLY A 191 -13.31 1.56 5.14
CA GLY A 191 -12.66 0.40 4.56
C GLY A 191 -13.15 -0.90 5.17
N ILE A 192 -13.33 -0.96 6.49
CA ILE A 192 -13.90 -2.11 7.19
C ILE A 192 -15.32 -2.38 6.68
N GLY A 193 -16.15 -1.35 6.50
CA GLY A 193 -17.49 -1.50 5.94
C GLY A 193 -17.47 -2.08 4.51
N ILE A 194 -16.58 -1.59 3.66
CA ILE A 194 -16.40 -2.06 2.28
C ILE A 194 -15.85 -3.49 2.23
N ALA A 195 -14.90 -3.84 3.10
CA ALA A 195 -14.36 -5.19 3.24
C ALA A 195 -15.46 -6.20 3.64
N ARG A 196 -16.30 -5.83 4.62
CA ARG A 196 -17.46 -6.65 5.03
C ARG A 196 -18.46 -6.83 3.89
N LYS A 197 -18.73 -5.77 3.13
CA LYS A 197 -19.58 -5.84 1.94
C LYS A 197 -19.00 -6.76 0.85
N GLY A 198 -17.67 -6.83 0.76
CA GLY A 198 -16.93 -7.78 -0.10
C GLY A 198 -16.75 -9.18 0.50
N TRP A 199 -17.38 -9.49 1.64
CA TRP A 199 -17.35 -10.79 2.34
C TRP A 199 -15.96 -11.21 2.83
N LEU A 200 -15.10 -10.25 3.11
CA LEU A 200 -13.82 -10.49 3.76
C LEU A 200 -14.01 -10.72 5.27
N THR A 201 -13.21 -11.64 5.81
CA THR A 201 -13.05 -11.88 7.25
C THR A 201 -11.67 -11.42 7.71
N LYS A 202 -11.40 -11.49 9.02
CA LYS A 202 -10.10 -11.09 9.59
C LYS A 202 -8.92 -11.92 9.03
N GLU A 203 -9.18 -13.14 8.58
CA GLU A 203 -8.18 -14.03 7.98
C GLU A 203 -7.77 -13.56 6.57
N ASP A 204 -8.60 -12.75 5.91
CA ASP A 204 -8.35 -12.22 4.56
C ASP A 204 -7.59 -10.89 4.60
N VAL A 205 -7.59 -10.19 5.74
CA VAL A 205 -7.08 -8.82 5.91
C VAL A 205 -5.80 -8.82 6.74
N VAL A 206 -4.68 -8.38 6.16
CA VAL A 206 -3.37 -8.45 6.83
C VAL A 206 -3.26 -7.52 8.05
N ASN A 207 -4.00 -6.40 8.06
CA ASN A 207 -4.02 -5.46 9.17
C ASN A 207 -4.58 -6.07 10.47
N CYS A 208 -5.27 -7.22 10.39
CA CYS A 208 -5.76 -7.93 11.56
C CYS A 208 -4.71 -8.82 12.23
N LEU A 209 -3.49 -8.89 11.68
CA LEU A 209 -2.38 -9.58 12.32
C LEU A 209 -1.87 -8.75 13.52
N PRO A 210 -1.68 -9.36 14.70
CA PRO A 210 -0.97 -8.74 15.82
C PRO A 210 0.44 -8.32 15.42
N LEU A 211 1.01 -7.35 16.15
CA LEU A 211 2.31 -6.74 15.82
C LEU A 211 3.40 -7.77 15.45
N GLY A 212 3.67 -8.76 16.30
CA GLY A 212 4.73 -9.74 16.01
C GLY A 212 4.49 -10.58 14.75
N LYS A 213 3.21 -10.80 14.37
CA LYS A 213 2.86 -11.56 13.16
C LYS A 213 2.96 -10.71 11.89
N ILE A 214 2.57 -9.43 11.94
CA ILE A 214 2.74 -8.54 10.78
C ILE A 214 4.23 -8.28 10.52
N GLU A 215 5.05 -8.13 11.58
CA GLU A 215 6.51 -8.02 11.44
C GLU A 215 7.11 -9.24 10.71
N ALA A 216 6.70 -10.45 11.09
CA ALA A 216 7.15 -11.67 10.43
C ALA A 216 6.65 -11.75 8.97
N ALA A 217 5.40 -11.38 8.71
CA ALA A 217 4.82 -11.41 7.36
C ALA A 217 5.56 -10.46 6.40
N LEU A 218 5.90 -9.24 6.85
CA LEU A 218 6.68 -8.28 6.08
C LEU A 218 8.12 -8.76 5.83
N ARG A 219 8.76 -9.43 6.81
CA ARG A 219 10.10 -10.02 6.62
C ARG A 219 10.11 -11.13 5.58
N VAL A 220 9.16 -12.07 5.64
CA VAL A 220 9.04 -13.18 4.67
C VAL A 220 8.89 -12.62 3.25
N LYS A 221 8.15 -11.51 3.09
CA LYS A 221 8.00 -10.83 1.82
C LYS A 221 9.32 -10.30 1.27
N ARG A 222 10.17 -9.72 2.12
CA ARG A 222 11.50 -9.23 1.75
C ARG A 222 12.48 -10.36 1.41
N GLN A 223 12.37 -11.51 2.06
CA GLN A 223 13.29 -12.65 1.88
C GLN A 223 13.08 -13.45 0.60
N ARG A 224 12.02 -13.19 -0.19
CA ARG A 224 11.85 -13.81 -1.52
C ARG A 224 12.88 -13.33 -2.56
N VAL A 225 13.77 -12.42 -2.15
CA VAL A 225 14.84 -11.82 -2.96
C VAL A 225 16.18 -12.54 -2.75
N GLU A 226 16.34 -13.31 -1.66
CA GLU A 226 17.55 -14.10 -1.34
C GLU A 226 17.42 -15.54 -1.84
#